data_AF-A0A847GEM8-F1
#
_entry.id   AF-A0A847GEM8-F1
#
_cell.length_a   1.000
_cell.length_b   1.000
_cell.length_c   1.000
_cell.angle_alpha   90.00
_cell.angle_beta   90.00
_cell.angle_gamma   90.00
#
_symmetry.space_group_name_H-M   'P 1'
#
loop_
_entity.id
_entity.type
_entity.pdbx_description
1 polymer ?
#
loop_
_entity_poly.entity_id
_entity_poly.type
_entity_poly.pdbx_seq_one_letter_code
_entity_poly.pdbx_strand_id
1 'polypeptide(L)'
;VARDMGAQVVIAVDVSQGIREDESVRTEAGAKEKDVPVGPLRLPRKTDEEEAASPMQVLEQFFEDVEKKMRRLKASWRARESKPDMLEVLVRSVRIMEAQIARTRLAAEPPDVLIEPDVGGIGTLDFQRAKEAMAAGRAAAEKALS
;
A
#
# COMPACT_ATOMS: atom_id res chain seq x y z
N VAL A 1 17.33 23.55 14.62
CA VAL A 1 18.28 23.88 13.50
C VAL A 1 18.18 25.30 12.97
N ALA A 2 17.04 25.73 12.39
CA ALA A 2 16.96 27.06 11.76
C ALA A 2 17.25 28.22 12.74
N ARG A 3 16.70 28.14 13.96
CA ARG A 3 16.99 29.12 15.03
C ARG A 3 18.44 29.05 15.50
N ASP A 4 19.01 27.86 15.58
CA ASP A 4 20.43 27.68 15.95
C ASP A 4 21.39 28.30 14.91
N MET A 5 20.94 28.42 13.66
CA MET A 5 21.63 29.13 12.58
C MET A 5 21.40 30.66 12.61
N GLY A 6 20.69 31.19 13.61
CA GLY A 6 20.42 32.63 13.76
C GLY A 6 19.16 33.12 13.07
N ALA A 7 18.27 32.23 12.60
CA ALA A 7 16.98 32.65 12.05
C ALA A 7 16.12 33.31 13.15
N GLN A 8 15.72 34.55 12.90
CA GLN A 8 14.83 35.30 13.78
C GLN A 8 13.37 34.84 13.64
N VAL A 9 13.01 34.42 12.43
CA VAL A 9 11.68 33.92 12.08
C VAL A 9 11.84 32.62 11.30
N VAL A 10 11.07 31.61 11.67
CA VAL A 10 11.04 30.28 11.05
C VAL A 10 9.67 30.08 10.41
N ILE A 11 9.67 30.00 9.09
CA ILE A 11 8.50 29.61 8.29
C ILE A 11 8.72 28.17 7.85
N ALA A 12 7.84 27.26 8.29
CA ALA A 12 7.84 25.88 7.86
C ALA A 12 6.78 25.65 6.79
N VAL A 13 7.09 24.79 5.83
CA VAL A 13 6.14 24.31 4.81
C VAL A 13 6.06 22.79 4.94
N ASP A 14 4.88 22.27 5.24
CA ASP A 14 4.64 20.83 5.35
C ASP A 14 3.79 20.33 4.18
N VAL A 15 4.43 19.55 3.29
CA VAL A 15 3.81 18.88 2.13
C VAL A 15 3.53 17.40 2.38
N SER A 16 3.80 16.90 3.59
CA SER A 16 3.50 15.53 3.98
C SER A 16 2.02 15.35 4.38
N GLN A 17 1.32 16.47 4.61
CA GLN A 17 -0.10 16.51 4.88
C GLN A 17 -0.91 16.14 3.63
N GLY A 18 -1.96 15.35 3.83
CA GLY A 18 -2.87 14.97 2.76
C GLY A 18 -2.59 13.60 2.13
N ILE A 19 -1.98 12.66 2.87
CA ILE A 19 -2.20 11.22 2.60
C ILE A 19 -3.70 10.96 2.79
N ARG A 20 -4.50 11.33 1.79
CA ARG A 20 -5.88 10.89 1.68
C ARG A 20 -5.78 9.38 1.50
N GLU A 21 -6.43 8.64 2.37
CA GLU A 21 -6.67 7.23 2.10
C GLU A 21 -7.32 7.17 0.73
N ASP A 22 -6.64 6.56 -0.24
CA ASP A 22 -7.29 6.25 -1.50
C ASP A 22 -8.51 5.38 -1.16
N GLU A 23 -9.72 5.92 -1.41
CA GLU A 23 -10.97 5.23 -1.12
C GLU A 23 -11.07 3.91 -1.91
N SER A 24 -10.24 3.72 -2.95
CA SER A 24 -10.09 2.46 -3.68
C SER A 24 -9.73 1.26 -2.78
N VAL A 25 -9.06 1.51 -1.65
CA VAL A 25 -8.63 0.46 -0.70
C VAL A 25 -9.69 0.17 0.38
N ARG A 26 -10.71 1.03 0.55
CA ARG A 26 -11.77 0.80 1.54
C ARG A 26 -12.76 -0.28 1.14
N THR A 27 -12.71 -0.77 -0.10
CA THR A 27 -13.64 -1.82 -0.55
C THR A 27 -13.44 -3.18 0.14
N GLU A 28 -12.33 -3.42 0.86
CA GLU A 28 -12.03 -4.78 1.37
C GLU A 28 -11.47 -4.86 2.81
N ALA A 29 -11.61 -3.82 3.65
CA ALA A 29 -11.24 -3.90 5.08
C ALA A 29 -12.26 -4.69 5.94
N GLY A 30 -12.85 -5.73 5.37
CA GLY A 30 -13.89 -6.56 5.97
C GLY A 30 -13.75 -8.05 5.63
N ALA A 31 -12.52 -8.59 5.52
CA ALA A 31 -12.33 -10.02 5.35
C ALA A 31 -11.19 -10.54 6.22
N LYS A 32 -11.61 -11.11 7.36
CA LYS A 32 -10.95 -12.06 8.26
C LYS A 32 -9.56 -12.54 7.83
N GLU A 33 -8.62 -12.35 8.76
CA GLU A 33 -7.49 -13.23 9.03
C GLU A 33 -7.84 -14.69 8.72
N LYS A 34 -7.22 -15.29 7.69
CA LYS A 34 -7.06 -16.75 7.56
C LYS A 34 -6.18 -17.21 6.39
N ASP A 35 -5.34 -18.18 6.73
CA ASP A 35 -4.71 -19.22 5.92
C ASP A 35 -3.66 -18.80 4.89
N VAL A 36 -2.40 -18.75 5.37
CA VAL A 36 -1.26 -19.14 4.54
C VAL A 36 -1.41 -20.63 4.23
N PRO A 37 -1.61 -21.06 2.97
CA PRO A 37 -1.73 -22.48 2.67
C PRO A 37 -0.34 -23.09 2.70
N VAL A 38 0.04 -23.65 3.86
CA VAL A 38 1.15 -24.60 3.96
C VAL A 38 0.71 -25.83 3.18
N GLY A 39 1.13 -25.93 1.93
CA GLY A 39 0.68 -26.97 1.02
C GLY A 39 1.11 -28.36 1.49
N PRO A 40 0.22 -29.38 1.49
CA PRO A 40 0.67 -30.74 1.61
C PRO A 40 0.99 -31.25 0.21
N LEU A 41 2.25 -31.17 -0.22
CA LEU A 41 2.77 -32.12 -1.19
C LEU A 41 2.97 -33.45 -0.45
N ARG A 42 1.86 -34.13 -0.20
CA ARG A 42 1.85 -35.45 0.42
C ARG A 42 1.82 -36.46 -0.73
N LEU A 43 2.96 -37.10 -0.98
CA LEU A 43 3.04 -38.23 -1.90
C LEU A 43 2.12 -39.36 -1.39
N PRO A 44 1.37 -40.03 -2.28
CA PRO A 44 0.48 -41.11 -1.88
C PRO A 44 1.29 -42.23 -1.22
N ARG A 45 0.86 -42.65 -0.02
CA ARG A 45 1.42 -43.84 0.65
C ARG A 45 0.89 -45.07 -0.08
N LYS A 46 1.80 -45.97 -0.49
CA LYS A 46 1.42 -47.34 -0.83
C LYS A 46 0.85 -48.00 0.43
N THR A 47 -0.37 -48.48 0.32
CA THR A 47 -0.89 -49.55 1.18
C THR A 47 -1.18 -50.73 0.27
N ASP A 48 -0.71 -51.89 0.72
CA ASP A 48 -0.73 -53.16 0.00
C ASP A 48 -2.18 -53.61 -0.29
N GLU A 49 -2.40 -54.02 -1.55
CA GLU A 49 -3.32 -55.07 -2.08
C GLU A 49 -4.77 -55.13 -1.51
N GLU A 50 -5.89 -55.04 -2.22
CA GLU A 50 -6.28 -55.21 -3.63
C GLU A 50 -7.71 -54.61 -3.79
N GLU A 51 -7.88 -53.59 -4.64
CA GLU A 51 -9.06 -53.40 -5.51
C GLU A 51 -8.59 -52.41 -6.57
N ALA A 52 -8.19 -52.95 -7.73
CA ALA A 52 -7.56 -52.18 -8.79
C ALA A 52 -8.60 -51.25 -9.45
N ALA A 53 -8.82 -50.07 -8.86
CA ALA A 53 -9.14 -48.91 -9.65
C ALA A 53 -8.08 -48.85 -10.75
N SER A 54 -8.52 -48.97 -12.01
CA SER A 54 -7.61 -49.00 -13.16
C SER A 54 -6.61 -47.85 -13.01
N PRO A 55 -5.31 -48.05 -13.28
CA PRO A 55 -4.33 -46.96 -13.22
C PRO A 55 -4.77 -45.71 -14.00
N MET A 56 -5.62 -45.91 -15.02
CA MET A 56 -6.29 -44.84 -15.76
C MET A 56 -7.30 -44.05 -14.92
N GLN A 57 -8.10 -44.71 -14.07
CA GLN A 57 -9.09 -44.06 -13.19
C GLN A 57 -8.43 -43.24 -12.07
N VAL A 58 -7.34 -43.74 -11.49
CA VAL A 58 -6.55 -42.99 -10.49
C VAL A 58 -5.90 -41.76 -11.12
N LEU A 59 -5.39 -41.93 -12.35
CA LEU A 59 -4.81 -40.84 -13.12
C LEU A 59 -5.86 -39.79 -13.52
N GLU A 60 -7.06 -40.21 -13.89
CA GLU A 60 -8.18 -39.34 -14.27
C GLU A 60 -8.69 -38.54 -13.06
N GLN A 61 -8.85 -39.18 -11.89
CA GLN A 61 -9.16 -38.48 -10.64
C GLN A 61 -8.08 -37.47 -10.25
N PHE A 62 -6.80 -37.81 -10.47
CA PHE A 62 -5.69 -36.88 -10.25
C PHE A 62 -5.74 -35.70 -11.23
N PHE A 63 -6.04 -35.93 -12.51
CA PHE A 63 -6.19 -34.86 -13.50
C PHE A 63 -7.35 -33.93 -13.16
N GLU A 64 -8.50 -34.46 -12.74
CA GLU A 64 -9.64 -33.64 -12.30
C GLU A 64 -9.29 -32.80 -11.05
N ASP A 65 -8.59 -33.38 -10.08
CA ASP A 65 -8.15 -32.67 -8.88
C ASP A 65 -7.12 -31.58 -9.19
N VAL A 66 -6.18 -31.85 -10.11
CA VAL A 66 -5.21 -30.88 -10.61
C VAL A 66 -5.92 -29.75 -11.35
N GLU A 67 -6.86 -30.05 -12.24
CA GLU A 67 -7.62 -29.05 -12.98
C GLU A 67 -8.45 -28.16 -12.06
N LYS A 68 -9.13 -28.75 -11.07
CA LYS A 68 -9.94 -28.03 -10.09
C LYS A 68 -9.08 -27.14 -9.19
N LYS A 69 -7.89 -27.60 -8.80
CA LYS A 69 -6.91 -26.83 -8.03
C LYS A 69 -6.29 -25.72 -8.87
N MET A 70 -6.00 -25.99 -10.14
CA MET A 70 -5.47 -25.01 -11.10
C MET A 70 -6.51 -23.94 -11.46
N ARG A 71 -7.81 -24.29 -11.49
CA ARG A 71 -8.93 -23.34 -11.64
C ARG A 71 -9.07 -22.43 -10.41
N ARG A 72 -8.94 -22.98 -9.20
CA ARG A 72 -8.91 -22.20 -7.95
C ARG A 72 -7.69 -21.29 -7.88
N LEU A 73 -6.54 -21.77 -8.36
CA LEU A 73 -5.32 -20.99 -8.45
C LEU A 73 -5.44 -19.87 -9.50
N LYS A 74 -5.99 -20.16 -10.69
CA LYS A 74 -6.29 -19.11 -11.69
C LYS A 74 -7.31 -18.09 -11.17
N ALA A 75 -8.32 -18.51 -10.40
CA ALA A 75 -9.27 -17.61 -9.76
C ALA A 75 -8.60 -16.73 -8.69
N SER A 76 -7.67 -17.28 -7.90
CA SER A 76 -6.89 -16.51 -6.93
C SER A 76 -5.83 -15.61 -7.58
N TRP A 77 -5.43 -15.90 -8.83
CA TRP A 77 -4.56 -15.06 -9.63
C TRP A 77 -5.32 -13.93 -10.33
N ARG A 78 -6.58 -14.14 -10.75
CA ARG A 78 -7.48 -13.04 -11.16
C ARG A 78 -7.84 -12.14 -9.98
N ALA A 79 -7.95 -12.70 -8.78
CA ALA A 79 -8.07 -11.93 -7.54
C ALA A 79 -6.74 -11.28 -7.09
N ARG A 80 -5.65 -11.40 -7.85
CA ARG A 80 -4.34 -10.83 -7.53
C ARG A 80 -4.13 -9.45 -8.14
N GLU A 81 -5.10 -8.99 -8.92
CA GLU A 81 -5.26 -7.60 -9.37
C GLU A 81 -5.61 -6.67 -8.18
N SER A 82 -5.86 -7.21 -6.98
CA SER A 82 -6.07 -6.48 -5.73
C SER A 82 -4.88 -6.47 -4.76
N LYS A 83 -3.69 -6.94 -5.18
CA LYS A 83 -2.48 -6.77 -4.37
C LYS A 83 -1.94 -5.37 -4.60
N PRO A 84 -1.74 -4.56 -3.54
CA PRO A 84 -1.14 -3.25 -3.71
C PRO A 84 0.24 -3.42 -4.35
N ASP A 85 0.56 -2.58 -5.32
CA ASP A 85 1.85 -2.62 -5.99
C ASP A 85 2.94 -2.47 -4.92
N MET A 86 3.93 -3.36 -4.90
CA MET A 86 4.97 -3.34 -3.87
C MET A 86 5.69 -2.00 -3.87
N LEU A 87 5.81 -1.35 -5.03
CA LEU A 87 6.37 -0.02 -5.16
C LEU A 87 5.50 1.04 -4.47
N GLU A 88 4.18 0.97 -4.69
CA GLU A 88 3.19 1.84 -4.04
C GLU A 88 3.22 1.70 -2.52
N VAL A 89 3.30 0.46 -2.01
CA VAL A 89 3.43 0.19 -0.56
C VAL A 89 4.70 0.82 0.00
N LEU A 90 5.83 0.69 -0.71
CA LEU A 90 7.09 1.29 -0.30
C LEU A 90 7.00 2.82 -0.27
N VAL A 91 6.50 3.43 -1.35
CA VAL A 91 6.30 4.90 -1.42
C VAL A 91 5.39 5.37 -0.27
N ARG A 92 4.28 4.67 -0.02
CA ARG A 92 3.37 4.99 1.07
C ARG A 92 4.04 4.88 2.44
N SER A 93 4.87 3.86 2.66
CA SER A 93 5.59 3.71 3.94
C SER A 93 6.56 4.87 4.20
N VAL A 94 7.27 5.34 3.16
CA VAL A 94 8.13 6.54 3.25
C VAL A 94 7.28 7.77 3.60
N ARG A 95 6.14 7.97 2.95
CA ARG A 95 5.23 9.09 3.27
C ARG A 95 4.75 9.07 4.72
N ILE A 96 4.43 7.89 5.26
CA ILE A 96 4.04 7.75 6.67
C ILE A 96 5.20 8.14 7.59
N MET A 97 6.41 7.67 7.30
CA MET A 97 7.61 8.03 8.07
C MET A 97 7.89 9.54 8.01
N GLU A 98 7.80 10.16 6.83
CA GLU A 98 7.93 11.60 6.64
C GLU A 98 6.92 12.37 7.50
N ALA A 99 5.64 12.01 7.43
CA ALA A 99 4.59 12.66 8.21
C ALA A 99 4.80 12.49 9.73
N GLN A 100 5.30 11.33 10.16
CA GLN A 100 5.61 11.10 11.57
C GLN A 100 6.81 11.93 12.03
N ILE A 101 7.89 11.99 11.25
CA ILE A 101 9.05 12.85 11.54
C ILE A 101 8.65 14.32 11.57
N ALA A 102 7.86 14.78 10.60
CA ALA A 102 7.36 16.15 10.52
C ALA A 102 6.54 16.50 11.78
N ARG A 103 5.57 15.66 12.17
CA ARG A 103 4.79 15.84 13.40
C ARG A 103 5.65 15.89 14.65
N THR A 104 6.61 14.97 14.80
CA THR A 104 7.51 14.97 15.96
C THR A 104 8.36 16.24 16.01
N ARG A 105 8.88 16.69 14.86
CA ARG A 105 9.67 17.93 14.78
C ARG A 105 8.83 19.18 15.04
N LEU A 106 7.65 19.29 14.46
CA LEU A 106 6.74 20.43 14.69
C LEU A 106 6.31 20.52 16.16
N ALA A 107 6.13 19.38 16.83
CA ALA A 107 5.82 19.34 18.26
C ALA A 107 7.01 19.75 19.14
N ALA A 108 8.24 19.39 18.76
CA ALA A 108 9.45 19.69 19.52
C ALA A 108 10.00 21.11 19.25
N GLU A 109 9.96 21.54 18.00
CA GLU A 109 10.50 22.81 17.48
C GLU A 109 9.43 23.53 16.64
N PRO A 110 8.41 24.15 17.27
CA PRO A 110 7.33 24.79 16.53
C PRO A 110 7.84 26.00 15.73
N PRO A 111 7.44 26.15 14.45
CA PRO A 111 7.75 27.31 13.63
C PRO A 111 6.91 28.52 14.05
N ASP A 112 7.31 29.72 13.62
CA ASP A 112 6.51 30.94 13.81
C ASP A 112 5.29 30.93 12.86
N VAL A 113 5.47 30.39 11.66
CA VAL A 113 4.42 30.20 10.67
C VAL A 113 4.53 28.79 10.08
N LEU A 114 3.42 28.07 10.04
CA LEU A 114 3.31 26.78 9.36
C LEU A 114 2.37 26.91 8.16
N ILE A 115 2.85 26.54 6.97
CA ILE A 115 2.08 26.53 5.72
C ILE A 115 1.85 25.09 5.29
N GLU A 116 0.59 24.70 5.14
CA GLU A 116 0.17 23.34 4.80
C GLU A 116 -0.65 23.37 3.49
N PRO A 117 -0.02 23.30 2.31
CA PRO A 117 -0.74 23.29 1.04
C PRO A 117 -1.46 21.95 0.78
N ASP A 118 -2.67 22.00 0.20
CA ASP A 118 -3.43 20.79 -0.17
C ASP A 118 -2.85 20.16 -1.45
N VAL A 119 -1.74 19.43 -1.30
CA VAL A 119 -1.01 18.77 -2.40
C VAL A 119 -0.92 17.25 -2.23
N GLY A 120 -1.49 16.69 -1.17
CA GLY A 120 -1.32 15.26 -0.87
C GLY A 120 -1.95 14.30 -1.88
N GLY A 121 -2.84 14.80 -2.74
CA GLY A 121 -3.37 14.07 -3.90
C GLY A 121 -2.50 14.14 -5.16
N ILE A 122 -1.35 14.83 -5.12
CA ILE A 122 -0.41 14.97 -6.24
C ILE A 122 0.80 14.06 -5.98
N GLY A 123 1.05 13.12 -6.89
CA GLY A 123 2.19 12.21 -6.76
C GLY A 123 3.52 12.95 -6.86
N THR A 124 4.56 12.43 -6.20
CA THR A 124 5.91 13.04 -6.24
C THR A 124 6.47 13.16 -7.65
N LEU A 125 6.05 12.29 -8.57
CA LEU A 125 6.49 12.24 -9.97
C LEU A 125 5.47 12.85 -10.95
N ASP A 126 4.39 13.48 -10.46
CA ASP A 126 3.34 14.08 -11.28
C ASP A 126 3.72 15.46 -11.82
N PHE A 127 4.78 15.54 -12.63
CA PHE A 127 5.30 16.80 -13.16
C PHE A 127 4.28 17.58 -14.00
N GLN A 128 3.34 16.88 -14.66
CA GLN A 128 2.24 17.48 -15.41
C GLN A 128 1.29 18.30 -14.52
N ARG A 129 1.21 17.99 -13.22
CA ARG A 129 0.35 18.70 -12.23
C ARG A 129 1.10 19.79 -11.48
N ALA A 130 2.31 20.17 -11.91
CA ALA A 130 3.10 21.21 -11.24
C ALA A 130 2.33 22.54 -11.07
N LYS A 131 1.53 22.94 -12.06
CA LYS A 131 0.71 24.16 -11.97
C LYS A 131 -0.33 24.10 -10.84
N GLU A 132 -0.94 22.93 -10.64
CA GLU A 132 -1.90 22.69 -9.56
C GLU A 132 -1.22 22.79 -8.19
N ALA A 133 -0.06 22.13 -8.04
CA ALA A 133 0.73 22.19 -6.81
C ALA A 133 1.17 23.62 -6.46
N MET A 134 1.62 24.40 -7.46
CA MET A 134 2.00 25.80 -7.26
C MET A 134 0.81 26.67 -6.83
N ALA A 135 -0.37 26.46 -7.43
CA ALA A 135 -1.57 27.18 -7.07
C ALA A 135 -2.01 26.86 -5.63
N ALA A 136 -1.97 25.59 -5.22
CA ALA A 136 -2.25 25.15 -3.86
C ALA A 136 -1.26 25.78 -2.85
N GLY A 137 0.03 25.80 -3.19
CA GLY A 137 1.08 26.47 -2.42
C GLY A 137 0.80 27.95 -2.20
N ARG A 138 0.45 28.66 -3.28
CA ARG A 138 0.14 30.10 -3.22
C ARG A 138 -1.09 30.37 -2.36
N ALA A 139 -2.17 29.61 -2.55
CA ALA A 139 -3.39 29.78 -1.77
C ALA A 139 -3.16 29.54 -0.27
N ALA A 140 -2.37 28.52 0.08
CA ALA A 140 -2.02 28.25 1.48
C ALA A 140 -1.14 29.35 2.09
N ALA A 141 -0.20 29.88 1.33
CA ALA A 141 0.64 31.00 1.78
C ALA A 141 -0.18 32.29 1.97
N GLU A 142 -1.07 32.62 1.03
CA GLU A 142 -1.97 33.78 1.16
C GLU A 142 -2.87 33.67 2.39
N LYS A 143 -3.38 32.46 2.69
CA LYS A 143 -4.15 32.18 3.90
C LYS A 143 -3.34 32.31 5.19
N ALA A 144 -2.04 31.98 5.16
CA ALA A 144 -1.17 32.11 6.33
C ALA A 144 -0.76 33.56 6.62
N LEU A 145 -0.91 34.46 5.63
CA LEU A 145 -0.55 35.87 5.73
C LEU A 145 -1.74 36.79 6.04
N SER A 146 -2.97 36.29 5.95
CA SER A 146 -4.21 37.00 6.29
C SER A 146 -4.56 36.87 7.76
#